data_AF-A0A660TJ47-F1
#
_entry.id   AF-A0A660TJ47-F1
#
_cell.length_a   1.000
_cell.length_b   1.000
_cell.length_c   1.000
_cell.angle_alpha   90.00
_cell.angle_beta   90.00
_cell.angle_gamma   90.00
#
_symmetry.space_group_name_H-M   'P 1'
#
loop_
_entity.id
_entity.type
_entity.pdbx_description
1 polymer ?
#
loop_
_entity_poly.entity_id
_entity_poly.type
_entity_poly.pdbx_seq_one_letter_code
_entity_poly.pdbx_strand_id
1 'polypeptide(L)'
;MIKIKPIIRTKETPDQLVDVLEDGTAVVVRAYSNLAEAKAHDGVIVDEDFDISAFIAERKSVEALNKVEAEKQEALQYLKDTDYIVIKIAEGVATKEEYSSILIERVNKRILVNERVKSISKEDSIAKE
;
A
#
# COMPACT_ATOMS: atom_id res chain seq x y z
N MET A 1 27.77 -10.12 38.31
CA MET A 1 28.22 -9.29 37.17
C MET A 1 28.12 -10.15 35.91
N ILE A 2 27.02 -10.02 35.16
CA ILE A 2 26.75 -10.88 33.99
C ILE A 2 26.88 -10.00 32.74
N LYS A 3 27.82 -10.34 31.85
CA LYS A 3 28.01 -9.69 30.55
C LYS A 3 27.20 -10.47 29.51
N ILE A 4 26.26 -9.83 28.84
CA ILE A 4 25.47 -10.43 27.76
C ILE A 4 25.99 -9.90 26.42
N LYS A 5 26.31 -10.81 25.49
CA LYS A 5 26.71 -10.47 24.11
C LYS A 5 25.47 -10.16 23.27
N PRO A 6 25.52 -9.15 22.38
CA PRO A 6 24.38 -8.85 21.52
C PRO A 6 24.22 -9.94 20.46
N ILE A 7 23.02 -10.50 20.36
CA ILE A 7 22.62 -11.36 19.25
C ILE A 7 22.14 -10.43 18.13
N ILE A 8 22.95 -10.28 17.08
CA ILE A 8 22.52 -9.60 15.85
C ILE A 8 21.74 -10.62 15.03
N ARG A 9 20.40 -10.51 15.02
CA ARG A 9 19.56 -11.16 14.01
C ARG A 9 19.31 -10.17 12.88
N THR A 10 19.86 -10.45 11.71
CA THR A 10 19.49 -9.84 10.44
C THR A 10 18.04 -10.22 10.11
N LYS A 11 17.11 -9.28 10.32
CA LYS A 11 15.82 -9.25 9.61
C LYS A 11 15.95 -8.23 8.48
N GLU A 12 15.42 -8.55 7.30
CA GLU A 12 15.61 -7.75 6.08
C GLU A 12 15.02 -6.33 6.15
N THR A 13 14.06 -6.06 7.02
CA THR A 13 13.65 -4.68 7.38
C THR A 13 13.09 -4.64 8.79
N PRO A 14 13.64 -3.85 9.73
CA PRO A 14 12.89 -3.44 10.92
C PRO A 14 11.86 -2.37 10.54
N ASP A 15 10.64 -2.47 11.07
CA ASP A 15 9.72 -1.32 11.14
C ASP A 15 10.48 -0.18 11.85
N GLN A 16 10.65 0.96 11.17
CA GLN A 16 11.49 2.06 11.64
C GLN A 16 10.69 3.10 12.44
N LEU A 17 11.13 3.31 13.68
CA LEU A 17 11.60 4.59 14.20
C LEU A 17 12.51 4.24 15.39
N VAL A 18 13.82 4.50 15.24
CA VAL A 18 14.80 4.37 16.31
C VAL A 18 14.98 5.76 16.88
N ASP A 19 14.40 6.01 18.04
CA ASP A 19 14.70 7.22 18.81
C ASP A 19 15.82 6.91 19.80
N VAL A 20 16.71 7.86 20.05
CA VAL A 20 17.81 7.70 21.01
C VAL A 20 17.62 8.76 22.08
N LEU A 21 17.27 8.32 23.29
CA LEU A 21 17.13 9.19 24.45
C LEU A 21 18.50 9.83 24.78
N GLU A 22 18.49 10.98 25.47
CA GLU A 22 19.71 11.73 25.81
C GLU A 22 20.73 10.93 26.64
N ASP A 23 20.28 9.84 27.29
CA ASP A 23 21.12 8.91 28.06
C ASP A 23 21.77 7.79 27.21
N GLY A 24 21.51 7.77 25.90
CA GLY A 24 22.02 6.77 24.96
C GLY A 24 21.15 5.52 24.81
N THR A 25 19.94 5.50 25.38
CA THR A 25 19.00 4.39 25.23
C THR A 25 18.28 4.44 23.88
N ALA A 26 18.36 3.37 23.10
CA ALA A 26 17.63 3.22 21.84
C ALA A 26 16.21 2.68 22.07
N VAL A 27 15.20 3.43 21.64
CA VAL A 27 13.79 3.03 21.68
C VAL A 27 13.40 2.47 20.32
N VAL A 28 12.85 1.26 20.30
CA VAL A 28 12.34 0.60 19.09
C VAL A 28 10.84 0.39 19.24
N VAL A 29 10.05 1.10 18.44
CA VAL A 29 8.61 0.86 18.36
C VAL A 29 8.36 -0.40 17.52
N ARG A 30 7.75 -1.43 18.12
CA ARG A 30 7.33 -2.65 17.42
C ARG A 30 5.83 -2.78 17.42
N ALA A 31 5.26 -3.02 16.25
CA ALA A 31 3.87 -3.41 16.13
C ALA A 31 3.71 -4.89 16.53
N TYR A 32 2.78 -5.16 17.45
CA TYR A 32 2.38 -6.50 17.86
C TYR A 32 0.93 -6.76 17.44
N SER A 33 0.58 -8.03 17.21
CA SER A 33 -0.77 -8.41 16.76
C SER A 33 -1.83 -8.13 17.82
N ASN A 34 -1.43 -8.17 19.10
CA ASN A 34 -2.28 -7.87 20.25
C ASN A 34 -1.44 -7.47 21.49
N LEU A 35 -2.12 -6.91 22.49
CA LEU A 35 -1.52 -6.46 23.75
C LEU A 35 -0.85 -7.58 24.56
N ALA A 36 -1.44 -8.79 24.55
CA ALA A 36 -0.91 -9.92 25.30
C ALA A 36 0.44 -10.40 24.73
N GLU A 37 0.58 -10.38 23.41
CA GLU A 37 1.83 -10.64 22.71
C GLU A 37 2.89 -9.59 23.05
N ALA A 38 2.52 -8.31 23.04
CA ALA A 38 3.43 -7.21 23.38
C ALA A 38 4.00 -7.34 24.81
N LYS A 39 3.13 -7.61 25.80
CA LYS A 39 3.52 -7.75 27.22
C LYS A 39 4.35 -8.99 27.53
N ALA A 40 4.33 -10.00 26.67
CA ALA A 40 5.10 -11.22 26.85
C ALA A 40 6.59 -11.04 26.49
N HIS A 41 6.97 -9.93 25.85
CA HIS A 41 8.34 -9.64 25.46
C HIS A 41 9.08 -8.84 26.54
N ASP A 42 10.22 -9.38 26.97
CA ASP A 42 11.10 -8.72 27.93
C ASP A 42 11.65 -7.39 27.37
N GLY A 43 11.61 -6.35 28.18
CA GLY A 43 12.04 -4.99 27.82
C GLY A 43 11.04 -4.17 26.99
N VAL A 44 9.80 -4.63 26.78
CA VAL A 44 8.75 -3.83 26.14
C VAL A 44 8.05 -2.96 27.19
N ILE A 45 8.13 -1.63 27.03
CA ILE A 45 7.31 -0.68 27.77
C ILE A 45 6.04 -0.45 26.94
N VAL A 46 4.89 -0.78 27.51
CA VAL A 46 3.59 -0.50 26.89
C VAL A 46 3.00 0.73 27.55
N ASP A 47 2.89 1.80 26.79
CA ASP A 47 2.11 2.97 27.17
C ASP A 47 0.67 2.77 26.65
N GLU A 48 -0.25 2.42 27.57
CA GLU A 48 -1.66 2.18 27.24
C GLU A 48 -2.41 3.50 26.97
N ASP A 49 -1.86 4.63 27.41
CA ASP A 49 -2.43 5.96 27.22
C ASP A 49 -1.93 6.64 25.94
N PHE A 50 -1.00 5.99 25.21
CA PHE A 50 -0.48 6.50 23.95
C PHE A 50 -1.56 6.47 22.86
N ASP A 51 -2.04 7.66 22.49
CA ASP A 51 -3.06 7.80 21.45
C ASP A 51 -2.49 7.52 20.05
N ILE A 52 -2.75 6.30 19.57
CA ILE A 52 -2.40 5.86 18.21
C ILE A 52 -3.51 6.11 17.19
N SER A 53 -4.61 6.80 17.56
CA SER A 53 -5.77 6.96 16.68
C SER A 53 -5.41 7.65 15.36
N ALA A 54 -4.53 8.66 15.43
CA ALA A 54 -4.01 9.36 14.25
C ALA A 54 -3.19 8.42 13.34
N PHE A 55 -2.29 7.62 13.91
CA PHE A 55 -1.47 6.65 13.18
C PHE A 55 -2.32 5.56 12.51
N ILE A 56 -3.35 5.05 13.20
CA ILE A 56 -4.28 4.07 12.63
C ILE A 56 -5.08 4.70 11.47
N ALA A 57 -5.53 5.94 11.62
CA ALA A 57 -6.27 6.65 10.58
C ALA A 57 -5.40 6.88 9.34
N GLU A 58 -4.14 7.29 9.53
CA GLU A 58 -3.17 7.47 8.45
C GLU A 58 -2.90 6.14 7.71
N ARG A 59 -2.62 5.05 8.44
CA ARG A 59 -2.41 3.73 7.80
C ARG A 59 -3.61 3.27 6.99
N LYS A 60 -4.83 3.44 7.50
CA LYS A 60 -6.05 3.10 6.75
C LYS A 60 -6.20 3.94 5.48
N SER A 61 -5.83 5.22 5.54
CA SER A 61 -5.83 6.10 4.37
C SER A 61 -4.81 5.65 3.32
N VAL A 62 -3.58 5.32 3.74
CA VAL A 62 -2.54 4.78 2.85
C VAL A 62 -2.97 3.45 2.22
N GLU A 63 -3.60 2.56 2.99
CA GLU A 63 -4.11 1.29 2.48
C GLU A 63 -5.23 1.50 1.43
N ALA A 64 -6.14 2.45 1.67
CA ALA A 64 -7.17 2.82 0.71
C ALA A 64 -6.56 3.37 -0.60
N LEU A 65 -5.57 4.25 -0.50
CA LEU A 65 -4.83 4.78 -1.64
C LEU A 65 -4.14 3.67 -2.45
N ASN A 66 -3.45 2.76 -1.77
CA ASN A 66 -2.78 1.62 -2.41
C ASN A 66 -3.77 0.72 -3.16
N LYS A 67 -4.95 0.50 -2.59
CA LYS A 67 -6.01 -0.27 -3.25
C LYS A 67 -6.50 0.43 -4.53
N VAL A 68 -6.75 1.73 -4.47
CA VAL A 68 -7.19 2.52 -5.63
C VAL A 68 -6.13 2.50 -6.74
N GLU A 69 -4.84 2.62 -6.38
CA GLU A 69 -3.75 2.53 -7.32
C GLU A 69 -3.64 1.14 -7.95
N ALA A 70 -3.78 0.07 -7.16
CA ALA A 70 -3.78 -1.31 -7.66
C ALA A 70 -4.90 -1.56 -8.69
N GLU A 71 -6.12 -1.11 -8.39
CA GLU A 71 -7.26 -1.21 -9.32
C GLU A 71 -7.01 -0.42 -10.62
N LYS A 72 -6.38 0.75 -10.54
CA LYS A 72 -5.97 1.53 -11.72
C LYS A 72 -4.96 0.75 -12.57
N GLN A 73 -3.94 0.16 -11.94
CA GLN A 73 -2.91 -0.59 -12.65
C GLN A 73 -3.47 -1.85 -13.30
N GLU A 74 -4.36 -2.58 -12.64
CA GLU A 74 -5.04 -3.74 -13.22
C GLU A 74 -5.84 -3.35 -14.47
N ALA A 75 -6.59 -2.25 -14.39
CA ALA A 75 -7.36 -1.75 -15.53
C ALA A 75 -6.46 -1.29 -16.69
N LEU A 76 -5.34 -0.62 -16.40
CA LEU A 76 -4.33 -0.26 -17.39
C LEU A 76 -3.68 -1.50 -18.03
N GLN A 77 -3.41 -2.53 -17.24
CA GLN A 77 -2.82 -3.77 -17.74
C GLN A 77 -3.77 -4.48 -18.70
N TYR A 78 -5.06 -4.59 -18.34
CA TYR A 78 -6.08 -5.11 -19.25
C TYR A 78 -6.11 -4.37 -20.60
N LEU A 79 -6.01 -3.04 -20.57
CA LEU A 79 -5.96 -2.24 -21.80
C LEU A 79 -4.72 -2.56 -22.64
N LYS A 80 -3.54 -2.70 -22.02
CA LYS A 80 -2.31 -3.09 -22.74
C LYS A 80 -2.43 -4.50 -23.32
N ASP A 81 -2.90 -5.45 -22.53
CA ASP A 81 -3.02 -6.86 -22.93
C ASP A 81 -3.99 -7.04 -24.09
N THR A 82 -4.95 -6.12 -24.25
CA THR A 82 -5.96 -6.15 -25.31
C THR A 82 -5.72 -5.12 -26.42
N ASP A 83 -4.58 -4.42 -26.45
CA ASP A 83 -4.28 -3.42 -27.50
C ASP A 83 -4.13 -4.05 -28.89
N TYR A 84 -3.65 -5.30 -28.97
CA TYR A 84 -3.53 -6.03 -30.24
C TYR A 84 -4.87 -6.15 -30.99
N ILE A 85 -6.01 -6.14 -30.28
CA ILE A 85 -7.34 -6.19 -30.89
C ILE A 85 -7.61 -4.93 -31.70
N VAL A 86 -7.22 -3.77 -31.17
CA VAL A 86 -7.37 -2.49 -31.87
C VAL A 86 -6.50 -2.50 -33.13
N ILE A 87 -5.30 -3.07 -33.05
CA ILE A 87 -4.39 -3.22 -34.19
C ILE A 87 -5.03 -4.12 -35.25
N LYS A 88 -5.51 -5.32 -34.88
CA LYS A 88 -6.17 -6.25 -35.83
C LYS A 88 -7.38 -5.64 -36.53
N ILE A 89 -8.18 -4.85 -35.81
CA ILE A 89 -9.33 -4.14 -36.40
C ILE A 89 -8.85 -3.04 -37.36
N ALA A 90 -7.81 -2.29 -36.99
CA ALA A 90 -7.26 -1.23 -37.84
C ALA A 90 -6.61 -1.77 -39.12
N GLU A 91 -5.97 -2.94 -39.05
CA GLU A 91 -5.39 -3.65 -40.19
C GLU A 91 -6.46 -4.31 -41.09
N GLY A 92 -7.73 -4.34 -40.66
CA GLY A 92 -8.80 -5.04 -41.37
C GLY A 92 -8.72 -6.57 -41.29
N VAL A 93 -7.86 -7.10 -40.42
CA VAL A 93 -7.70 -8.54 -40.15
C VAL A 93 -8.84 -9.07 -39.27
N ALA A 94 -9.47 -8.19 -38.49
CA ALA A 94 -10.63 -8.50 -37.67
C ALA A 94 -11.69 -7.39 -37.75
N THR A 95 -12.90 -7.71 -37.33
CA THR A 95 -14.06 -6.83 -37.26
C THR A 95 -14.35 -6.41 -35.82
N LYS A 96 -15.18 -5.37 -35.66
CA LYS A 96 -15.60 -4.92 -34.33
C LYS A 96 -16.55 -5.93 -33.67
N GLU A 97 -17.33 -6.62 -34.48
CA GLU A 97 -18.33 -7.59 -34.06
C GLU A 97 -17.65 -8.79 -33.37
N GLU A 98 -16.56 -9.30 -33.96
CA GLU A 98 -15.75 -10.40 -33.42
C GLU A 98 -15.18 -10.13 -32.03
N TYR A 99 -14.91 -8.86 -31.72
CA TYR A 99 -14.32 -8.43 -30.44
C TYR A 99 -15.23 -7.51 -29.62
N SER A 100 -16.52 -7.49 -29.92
CA SER A 100 -17.49 -6.55 -29.34
C SER A 100 -17.50 -6.54 -27.82
N SER A 101 -17.49 -7.71 -27.17
CA SER A 101 -17.42 -7.85 -25.71
C SER A 101 -16.15 -7.22 -25.12
N ILE A 102 -15.00 -7.48 -25.73
CA ILE A 102 -13.71 -6.95 -25.28
C ILE A 102 -13.62 -5.44 -25.52
N LEU A 103 -14.16 -4.93 -26.63
CA LEU A 103 -14.21 -3.49 -26.90
C LEU A 103 -15.09 -2.75 -25.88
N ILE A 104 -16.23 -3.32 -25.49
CA ILE A 104 -17.08 -2.78 -24.42
C ILE A 104 -16.30 -2.75 -23.10
N GLU A 105 -15.64 -3.86 -22.75
CA GLU A 105 -14.86 -3.91 -21.52
C GLU A 105 -13.69 -2.92 -21.53
N ARG A 106 -13.01 -2.74 -22.67
CA ARG A 106 -11.95 -1.71 -22.82
C ARG A 106 -12.49 -0.30 -22.57
N VAL A 107 -13.71 0.02 -23.01
CA VAL A 107 -14.34 1.31 -22.69
C VAL A 107 -14.57 1.43 -21.18
N ASN A 108 -15.11 0.39 -20.54
CA ASN A 108 -15.36 0.38 -19.10
C ASN A 108 -14.05 0.53 -18.29
N LYS A 109 -12.97 -0.15 -18.69
CA LYS A 109 -11.66 -0.03 -18.04
C LYS A 109 -11.06 1.37 -18.22
N ARG A 110 -11.26 2.04 -19.36
CA ARG A 110 -10.85 3.45 -19.54
C ARG A 110 -11.62 4.40 -18.61
N ILE A 111 -12.93 4.19 -18.46
CA ILE A 111 -13.75 4.95 -17.51
C ILE A 111 -13.22 4.76 -16.09
N LEU A 112 -13.01 3.51 -15.68
CA LEU A 112 -12.47 3.16 -14.37
C LEU A 112 -11.12 3.84 -14.11
N VAL A 113 -10.18 3.78 -15.06
CA VAL A 113 -8.87 4.46 -14.93
C VAL A 113 -9.06 5.96 -14.71
N ASN A 114 -9.93 6.62 -15.48
CA ASN A 114 -10.17 8.05 -15.33
C ASN A 114 -10.80 8.40 -13.96
N GLU A 115 -11.69 7.55 -13.45
CA GLU A 115 -12.28 7.72 -12.12
C GLU A 115 -11.26 7.52 -11.00
N ARG A 116 -10.38 6.51 -11.11
CA ARG A 116 -9.32 6.28 -10.12
C ARG A 116 -8.27 7.39 -10.13
N VAL A 117 -7.85 7.87 -11.29
CA VAL A 117 -6.94 9.04 -11.41
C VAL A 117 -7.53 10.27 -10.74
N LYS A 118 -8.82 10.57 -10.95
CA LYS A 118 -9.50 11.68 -10.27
C LYS A 118 -9.52 11.50 -8.76
N SER A 119 -9.74 10.27 -8.28
CA SER A 119 -9.79 9.97 -6.84
C SER A 119 -8.42 10.20 -6.18
N ILE A 120 -7.35 9.67 -6.77
CA ILE A 120 -5.97 9.87 -6.30
C ILE A 120 -5.61 11.36 -6.27
N SER A 121 -5.92 12.10 -7.34
CA SER A 121 -5.61 13.54 -7.40
C SER A 121 -6.28 14.37 -6.29
N LYS A 122 -7.46 13.95 -5.83
CA LYS A 122 -8.17 14.62 -4.73
C LYS A 122 -7.54 14.28 -3.38
N GLU A 123 -7.20 13.02 -3.16
CA GLU A 123 -6.58 12.56 -1.91
C GLU A 123 -5.14 13.12 -1.74
N ASP A 124 -4.36 13.21 -2.82
CA ASP A 124 -3.04 13.87 -2.83
C ASP A 124 -3.10 15.36 -2.49
N SER A 125 -4.23 16.02 -2.78
CA SER A 125 -4.43 17.44 -2.48
C SER A 125 -4.77 17.65 -1.00
N ILE A 126 -5.49 16.71 -0.40
CA ILE A 126 -5.89 16.74 1.01
C ILE A 126 -4.71 16.35 1.93
N ALA A 127 -3.84 15.43 1.50
CA ALA A 127 -2.68 15.01 2.28
C ALA A 127 -1.54 16.04 2.34
N LYS A 128 -1.64 17.16 1.60
CA LYS A 128 -0.61 18.21 1.50
C LYS A 128 -1.00 19.54 2.15
N GLU A 129 -2.22 19.67 2.66
CA GLU A 129 -2.69 20.79 3.49
C GLU A 129 -2.55 20.46 4.98
#